data_AF-A0A951FQF3-F1
#
_entry.id   AF-A0A951FQF3-F1
#
_cell.length_a   1.000
_cell.length_b   1.000
_cell.length_c   1.000
_cell.angle_alpha   90.00
_cell.angle_beta   90.00
_cell.angle_gamma   90.00
#
_symmetry.space_group_name_H-M   'P 1'
#
loop_
_entity.id
_entity.type
_entity.pdbx_description
1 polymer ?
#
loop_
_entity_poly.entity_id
_entity_poly.type
_entity_poly.pdbx_seq_one_letter_code
_entity_poly.pdbx_strand_id
1 'polypeptide(L)'
;MSTKPEPEQRTEHEIKVREVTDYQAAWTERERGAPGAFTIQLILDRGVDEYVIRPTAEDAEVLVALLGSSGRVHFDLDRKVLMFGTTSVSP
;
A
#
# COMPACT_ATOMS: atom_id res chain seq x y z
N MET A 1 12.08 26.12 37.12
CA MET A 1 12.36 25.31 35.91
C MET A 1 11.10 24.51 35.63
N SER A 2 10.31 24.94 34.66
CA SER A 2 9.07 24.27 34.30
C SER A 2 9.39 23.10 33.37
N THR A 3 9.14 21.88 33.84
CA THR A 3 9.07 20.68 33.01
C THR A 3 7.88 20.80 32.07
N LYS A 4 8.15 20.90 30.76
CA LYS A 4 7.14 20.86 29.70
C LYS A 4 6.68 19.40 29.55
N PRO A 5 5.36 19.11 29.44
CA PRO A 5 4.88 17.75 29.26
C PRO A 5 5.30 17.21 27.87
N GLU A 6 5.40 15.89 27.74
CA GLU A 6 5.95 15.14 26.60
C GLU A 6 4.92 14.69 25.51
N PRO A 7 3.90 15.44 25.04
CA PRO A 7 3.13 15.00 23.88
C PRO A 7 3.71 15.47 22.54
N GLU A 8 4.69 16.39 22.52
CA GLU A 8 5.18 17.02 21.28
C GLU A 8 6.18 16.18 20.47
N GLN A 9 6.82 15.16 21.06
CA GLN A 9 7.82 14.35 20.34
C GLN A 9 7.23 13.29 19.41
N ARG A 10 5.90 13.14 19.36
CA ARG A 10 5.23 12.14 18.50
C ARG A 10 4.86 12.65 17.11
N THR A 11 5.22 13.90 16.77
CA THR A 11 4.60 14.63 15.65
C THR A 11 5.51 14.83 14.41
N GLU A 12 6.76 14.35 14.39
CA GLU A 12 7.68 14.58 13.26
C GLU A 12 8.25 13.32 12.59
N HIS A 13 7.54 12.20 12.63
CA HIS A 13 7.61 11.32 11.47
C HIS A 13 6.58 11.85 10.50
N GLU A 14 7.04 12.62 9.50
CA GLU A 14 6.23 12.98 8.33
C GLU A 14 5.75 11.66 7.71
N ILE A 15 4.54 11.24 8.10
CA ILE A 15 3.95 9.98 7.63
C ILE A 15 3.82 10.11 6.11
N LYS A 16 4.65 9.38 5.35
CA LYS A 16 4.63 9.40 3.88
C LYS A 16 3.51 8.52 3.34
N VAL A 17 2.27 8.93 3.59
CA VAL A 17 1.08 8.27 3.04
C VAL A 17 0.70 8.94 1.73
N ARG A 18 0.57 8.12 0.69
CA ARG A 18 0.27 8.54 -0.70
C ARG A 18 -1.05 7.94 -1.16
N GLU A 19 -1.79 8.63 -2.03
CA GLU A 19 -2.97 8.06 -2.68
C GLU A 19 -2.50 7.10 -3.79
N VAL A 20 -3.05 5.89 -3.85
CA VAL A 20 -2.85 4.98 -4.99
C VAL A 20 -3.89 5.35 -6.04
N THR A 21 -3.46 5.95 -7.14
CA THR A 21 -4.37 6.44 -8.18
C THR A 21 -4.60 5.41 -9.28
N ASP A 22 -3.57 4.61 -9.57
CA ASP A 22 -3.63 3.52 -10.54
C ASP A 22 -2.72 2.36 -10.08
N TYR A 23 -2.89 1.18 -10.65
CA TYR A 23 -1.98 0.07 -10.43
C TYR A 23 -1.81 -0.79 -11.70
N GLN A 24 -0.66 -1.44 -11.82
CA GLN A 24 -0.37 -2.39 -12.88
C GLN A 24 0.12 -3.70 -12.29
N ALA A 25 -0.66 -4.77 -12.48
CA ALA A 25 -0.23 -6.13 -12.17
C ALA A 25 0.56 -6.71 -13.35
N ALA A 26 1.65 -7.41 -13.05
CA ALA A 26 2.43 -8.16 -14.03
C ALA A 26 2.80 -9.53 -13.47
N TRP A 27 2.94 -10.50 -14.36
CA TRP A 27 3.42 -11.84 -14.05
C TRP A 27 4.62 -12.17 -14.94
N THR A 28 5.65 -12.76 -14.33
CA THR A 28 6.88 -13.16 -15.03
C THR A 28 7.11 -14.65 -14.83
N GLU A 29 7.28 -15.39 -15.93
CA GLU A 29 7.73 -16.79 -15.90
C GLU A 29 9.15 -16.85 -15.35
N ARG A 30 9.40 -17.73 -14.38
CA ARG A 30 10.75 -17.95 -13.82
C ARG A 30 11.43 -19.14 -14.47
N GLU A 31 10.70 -20.26 -14.51
CA GLU A 31 11.12 -21.51 -15.13
C GLU A 31 9.91 -22.16 -15.79
N ARG A 32 10.14 -22.92 -16.86
CA ARG A 32 9.08 -23.57 -17.61
C ARG A 32 8.27 -24.51 -16.72
N GLY A 33 6.99 -24.21 -16.56
CA GLY A 33 6.05 -25.02 -15.77
C GLY A 33 6.15 -24.85 -14.25
N ALA A 34 7.05 -23.99 -13.76
CA ALA A 34 7.11 -23.62 -12.35
C ALA A 34 6.22 -22.39 -12.06
N PRO A 35 5.87 -22.13 -10.78
CA PRO A 35 5.23 -20.88 -10.41
C PRO A 35 6.07 -19.66 -10.83
N GLY A 36 5.41 -18.71 -11.50
CA GLY A 36 6.02 -17.42 -11.83
C GLY A 36 6.01 -16.43 -10.66
N ALA A 37 6.40 -15.19 -10.94
CA ALA A 37 6.40 -14.10 -9.97
C ALA A 37 5.35 -13.06 -10.33
N PHE A 38 4.52 -12.67 -9.37
CA PHE A 38 3.70 -11.48 -9.50
C PHE A 38 4.44 -10.25 -9.00
N THR A 39 4.22 -9.13 -9.69
CA THR A 39 4.53 -7.80 -9.21
C THR A 39 3.30 -6.93 -9.40
N ILE A 40 3.04 -6.04 -8.45
CA ILE A 40 2.03 -4.99 -8.61
C ILE A 40 2.75 -3.66 -8.44
N GLN A 41 2.72 -2.83 -9.48
CA GLN A 41 3.20 -1.47 -9.44
C GLN A 41 2.04 -0.57 -9.00
N LEU A 42 2.23 0.17 -7.92
CA LEU A 42 1.34 1.21 -7.43
C LEU A 42 1.79 2.53 -8.04
N ILE A 43 0.88 3.25 -8.67
CA ILE A 43 1.09 4.59 -9.19
C ILE A 43 0.52 5.56 -8.14
N LEU A 44 1.39 6.39 -7.58
CA LEU A 44 1.09 7.20 -6.41
C LEU A 44 0.89 8.67 -6.81
N ASP A 45 -0.13 9.30 -6.23
CA ASP A 45 -0.47 10.71 -6.42
C ASP A 45 -0.52 11.14 -7.91
N ARG A 46 -1.12 10.32 -8.80
CA ARG A 46 -1.19 10.52 -10.26
C ARG A 46 0.18 10.51 -10.95
N GLY A 47 1.07 9.62 -10.51
CA GLY A 47 2.38 9.40 -11.13
C GLY A 47 3.48 10.33 -10.62
N VAL A 48 3.29 10.96 -9.45
CA VAL A 48 4.37 11.70 -8.78
C VAL A 48 5.40 10.74 -8.20
N ASP A 49 4.97 9.56 -7.77
CA ASP A 49 5.83 8.52 -7.21
C ASP A 49 5.26 7.13 -7.57
N GLU A 50 6.06 6.10 -7.40
CA GLU A 50 5.67 4.72 -7.71
C GLU A 50 6.27 3.74 -6.70
N TYR A 51 5.56 2.64 -6.45
CA TYR A 51 6.08 1.58 -5.59
C TYR A 51 5.72 0.19 -6.12
N VAL A 52 6.69 -0.72 -6.18
CA VAL A 52 6.46 -2.10 -6.63
C VAL A 52 6.38 -3.04 -5.43
N ILE A 53 5.23 -3.67 -5.25
CA ILE A 53 5.08 -4.81 -4.35
C ILE A 53 5.31 -6.13 -5.10
N ARG A 54 5.83 -7.12 -4.39
CA ARG A 54 6.15 -8.46 -4.91
C ARG A 54 5.42 -9.52 -4.07
N PRO A 55 4.08 -9.60 -4.19
CA PRO A 55 3.28 -10.52 -3.39
C PRO A 55 3.52 -11.99 -3.78
N THR A 56 3.07 -12.91 -2.94
CA THR A 56 2.84 -14.30 -3.37
C THR A 56 1.67 -14.36 -4.37
N ALA A 57 1.41 -15.53 -4.94
CA ALA A 57 0.26 -15.70 -5.82
C ALA A 57 -1.07 -15.55 -5.06
N GLU A 58 -1.17 -16.11 -3.85
CA GLU A 58 -2.39 -15.96 -3.03
C GLU A 58 -2.62 -14.50 -2.62
N ASP A 59 -1.56 -13.81 -2.19
CA ASP A 59 -1.67 -12.40 -1.81
C ASP A 59 -2.01 -11.51 -3.01
N ALA A 60 -1.47 -11.81 -4.20
CA ALA A 60 -1.76 -11.05 -5.42
C ALA A 60 -3.25 -11.08 -5.77
N GLU A 61 -3.90 -12.25 -5.65
CA GLU A 61 -5.32 -12.41 -5.91
C GLU A 61 -6.16 -11.54 -4.96
N VAL A 62 -5.87 -11.61 -3.65
CA VAL A 62 -6.56 -10.81 -2.63
C VAL A 62 -6.35 -9.31 -2.86
N LEU A 63 -5.11 -8.90 -3.15
CA LEU A 63 -4.77 -7.50 -3.37
C LEU A 63 -5.45 -6.93 -4.60
N VAL A 64 -5.47 -7.65 -5.73
CA VAL A 64 -6.17 -7.21 -6.94
C VAL A 64 -7.67 -7.10 -6.69
N ALA A 65 -8.28 -8.04 -5.95
CA ALA A 65 -9.69 -7.98 -5.59
C ALA A 65 -10.02 -6.77 -4.70
N LEU A 66 -9.17 -6.46 -3.71
CA LEU A 66 -9.34 -5.29 -2.84
C LEU A 66 -9.12 -3.98 -3.60
N LEU A 67 -8.09 -3.90 -4.45
CA LEU A 67 -7.82 -2.73 -5.31
C LEU A 67 -8.97 -2.46 -6.28
N GLY A 68 -9.57 -3.52 -6.86
CA GLY A 68 -10.68 -3.41 -7.79
C GLY A 68 -12.03 -3.07 -7.15
N SER A 69 -12.21 -3.33 -5.85
CA SER A 69 -13.47 -3.09 -5.13
C SER A 69 -13.45 -1.85 -4.22
N SER A 70 -12.28 -1.29 -3.95
CA SER A 70 -12.12 -0.13 -3.06
C SER A 70 -12.29 1.19 -3.79
N GLY A 71 -13.02 2.15 -3.18
CA GLY A 71 -13.18 3.48 -3.75
C GLY A 71 -11.96 4.40 -3.56
N ARG A 72 -11.28 4.30 -2.41
CA ARG A 72 -10.04 5.05 -2.12
C ARG A 72 -9.03 4.13 -1.47
N VAL A 73 -7.81 4.16 -1.98
CA VAL A 73 -6.69 3.35 -1.48
C VAL A 73 -5.50 4.25 -1.22
N HIS A 74 -4.82 4.03 -0.10
CA HIS A 74 -3.62 4.76 0.26
C HIS A 74 -2.49 3.79 0.57
N PHE A 75 -1.25 4.23 0.36
CA PHE A 75 -0.06 3.46 0.68
C PHE A 75 0.83 4.24 1.65
N ASP A 76 1.10 3.64 2.81
CA ASP A 76 2.11 4.14 3.76
C ASP A 76 3.48 3.69 3.28
N LEU A 77 4.27 4.62 2.73
CA LEU A 77 5.60 4.34 2.17
C LEU A 77 6.60 3.90 3.25
N ASP A 78 6.44 4.29 4.50
CA ASP A 78 7.39 3.94 5.55
C ASP A 78 7.08 2.55 6.11
N ARG A 79 5.80 2.29 6.41
CA ARG A 79 5.35 1.02 6.99
C ARG A 79 5.06 -0.07 5.96
N LYS A 80 5.01 0.28 4.67
CA LYS A 80 4.65 -0.61 3.57
C LYS A 80 3.25 -1.23 3.74
N VAL A 81 2.28 -0.39 4.11
CA VAL A 81 0.90 -0.81 4.37
C VAL A 81 -0.02 -0.24 3.29
N LEU A 82 -0.76 -1.13 2.61
CA LEU A 82 -1.90 -0.76 1.77
C LEU A 82 -3.15 -0.63 2.64
N MET A 83 -3.75 0.55 2.60
CA MET A 83 -4.96 0.89 3.35
C MET A 83 -6.12 1.04 2.37
N PHE A 84 -7.06 0.13 2.45
CA PHE A 84 -8.32 0.14 1.73
C PHE A 84 -9.36 0.87 2.60
N GLY A 85 -10.26 1.65 1.98
CA GLY A 85 -11.18 2.55 2.68
C GLY A 85 -11.85 1.98 3.95
N THR A 86 -12.23 2.85 4.87
CA THR A 86 -12.78 2.44 6.17
C THR A 86 -14.23 1.97 6.06
N THR A 87 -14.56 0.87 6.72
CA THR A 87 -15.95 0.46 6.95
C THR A 87 -16.37 0.92 8.34
N SER A 88 -17.46 1.69 8.43
CA SER A 88 -18.05 2.03 9.72
C SER A 88 -18.62 0.77 10.37
N VAL A 89 -18.18 0.48 11.58
CA VAL A 89 -18.77 -0.58 12.40
C VAL A 89 -19.75 0.11 13.35
N SER A 90 -21.05 -0.06 13.13
CA SER A 90 -22.04 0.36 14.12
C SER A 90 -22.00 -0.62 15.32
N PRO A 91 -22.06 -0.12 16.56
CA PRO A 91 -22.09 -0.96 17.76
C PRO A 91 -23.35 -1.81 17.89
#